data_AF-A0A847C9I9-F1
#
_entry.id   AF-A0A847C9I9-F1
#
_cell.length_a   1.000
_cell.length_b   1.000
_cell.length_c   1.000
_cell.angle_alpha   90.00
_cell.angle_beta   90.00
_cell.angle_gamma   90.00
#
_symmetry.space_group_name_H-M   'P 1'
#
loop_
_entity.id
_entity.type
_entity.pdbx_description
1 polymer ?
#
loop_
_entity_poly.entity_id
_entity_poly.type
_entity_poly.pdbx_seq_one_letter_code
_entity_poly.pdbx_strand_id
1 'polypeptide(L)'
;MPSIIDYANSFTKSFKEAPFSEVDSLVLSELTYSHFDGFVQPVQHLLCPARRLRDIMSPESAKVILSGIHDPEGERRLIEAVLKNPRYESLRISRYVSKLDSEKELQFCGVTYLLGGFIYVAFRGTDSTVVGWKEDFNMSFMSTVPAQALAAEYLNATARRFSGKIYVGGHSKGGNLAIFSAVMCDDKVQKRIVNVFSHDGPGFRANTLDKARFGAIKSRIKKTGLIPVFFKIEKA
;
A
#
# COMPACT_ATOMS: atom_id res chain seq x y z
N MET A 1 -6.09 3.44 -22.34
CA MET A 1 -5.16 4.15 -21.45
C MET A 1 -3.97 3.25 -21.21
N PRO A 2 -2.73 3.78 -21.18
CA PRO A 2 -1.56 2.99 -20.81
C PRO A 2 -1.72 2.44 -19.39
N SER A 3 -1.30 1.19 -19.19
CA SER A 3 -1.32 0.51 -17.90
C SER A 3 -0.22 1.04 -16.97
N ILE A 4 -0.27 0.69 -15.67
CA ILE A 4 0.82 0.99 -14.74
C ILE A 4 2.13 0.28 -15.11
N ILE A 5 2.03 -0.86 -15.80
CA ILE A 5 3.20 -1.59 -16.33
C ILE A 5 3.81 -0.78 -17.48
N ASP A 6 2.99 -0.22 -18.38
CA ASP A 6 3.46 0.66 -19.46
C ASP A 6 4.13 1.92 -18.88
N TYR A 7 3.56 2.50 -17.83
CA TYR A 7 4.19 3.60 -17.10
C TYR A 7 5.53 3.18 -16.49
N ALA A 8 5.58 2.06 -15.76
CA ALA A 8 6.80 1.55 -15.15
C ALA A 8 7.88 1.19 -16.20
N ASN A 9 7.51 0.85 -17.43
CA ASN A 9 8.45 0.58 -18.51
C ASN A 9 8.97 1.85 -19.22
N SER A 10 8.21 2.96 -19.22
CA SER A 10 8.50 4.12 -20.07
C SER A 10 8.92 5.38 -19.30
N PHE A 11 8.44 5.57 -18.06
CA PHE A 11 8.69 6.79 -17.30
C PHE A 11 9.91 6.64 -16.37
N THR A 12 11.04 7.23 -16.75
CA THR A 12 12.34 7.01 -16.09
C THR A 12 12.90 8.21 -15.33
N LYS A 13 12.22 9.36 -15.35
CA LYS A 13 12.65 10.57 -14.62
C LYS A 13 12.81 10.27 -13.14
N SER A 14 13.86 10.77 -12.51
CA SER A 14 14.08 10.64 -11.07
C SER A 14 13.05 11.42 -10.25
N PHE A 15 12.95 11.16 -8.95
CA PHE A 15 12.08 11.94 -8.05
C PHE A 15 12.50 13.40 -7.86
N LYS A 16 13.71 13.77 -8.30
CA LYS A 16 14.17 15.17 -8.34
C LYS A 16 13.66 15.89 -9.58
N GLU A 17 13.63 15.21 -10.72
CA GLU A 17 13.19 15.77 -12.01
C GLU A 17 11.67 15.78 -12.15
N ALA A 18 11.00 14.75 -11.60
CA ALA A 18 9.55 14.64 -11.57
C ALA A 18 9.10 14.13 -10.19
N PRO A 19 8.34 14.93 -9.40
CA PRO A 19 7.88 14.54 -8.08
C PRO A 19 7.11 13.21 -8.06
N PHE A 20 7.00 12.61 -6.88
CA PHE A 20 6.20 11.41 -6.67
C PHE A 20 4.73 11.68 -7.01
N SER A 21 4.15 10.85 -7.87
CA SER A 21 2.82 11.03 -8.47
C SER A 21 1.81 9.98 -7.99
N GLU A 22 0.55 10.20 -8.35
CA GLU A 22 -0.53 9.22 -8.17
C GLU A 22 -0.23 7.88 -8.86
N VAL A 23 0.47 7.88 -10.01
CA VAL A 23 0.79 6.64 -10.74
C VAL A 23 1.92 5.87 -10.05
N ASP A 24 2.92 6.57 -9.49
CA ASP A 24 3.96 5.91 -8.67
C ASP A 24 3.35 5.30 -7.41
N SER A 25 2.42 6.01 -6.79
CA SER A 25 1.65 5.49 -5.66
C SER A 25 0.88 4.23 -6.04
N LEU A 26 0.23 4.21 -7.21
CA LEU A 26 -0.50 3.03 -7.66
C LEU A 26 0.44 1.84 -7.93
N VAL A 27 1.60 2.06 -8.55
CA VAL A 27 2.64 1.03 -8.71
C VAL A 27 3.04 0.43 -7.36
N LEU A 28 3.34 1.26 -6.36
CA LEU A 28 3.71 0.77 -5.03
C LEU A 28 2.55 0.14 -4.28
N SER A 29 1.31 0.56 -4.53
CA SER A 29 0.11 -0.06 -3.98
C SER A 29 -0.14 -1.44 -4.56
N GLU A 30 0.04 -1.65 -5.87
CA GLU A 30 -0.07 -2.98 -6.48
C GLU A 30 1.03 -3.91 -5.98
N LEU A 31 2.27 -3.43 -5.84
CA LEU A 31 3.37 -4.23 -5.26
C LEU A 31 3.11 -4.72 -3.82
N THR A 32 2.08 -4.22 -3.12
CA THR A 32 1.73 -4.75 -1.79
C THR A 32 0.99 -6.09 -1.83
N TYR A 33 0.50 -6.51 -2.99
CA TYR A 33 -0.11 -7.82 -3.15
C TYR A 33 0.91 -8.96 -3.10
N SER A 34 2.15 -8.68 -3.49
CA SER A 34 3.32 -9.55 -3.29
C SER A 34 3.53 -9.97 -1.83
N HIS A 35 3.88 -11.24 -1.63
CA HIS A 35 4.16 -11.82 -0.31
C HIS A 35 5.63 -11.69 0.08
N PHE A 36 5.95 -10.81 1.04
CA PHE A 36 7.33 -10.60 1.52
C PHE A 36 7.66 -11.35 2.82
N ASP A 37 6.80 -12.28 3.25
CA ASP A 37 7.00 -13.15 4.40
C ASP A 37 8.35 -13.89 4.32
N GLY A 38 9.11 -13.88 5.41
CA GLY A 38 10.45 -14.49 5.47
C GLY A 38 11.57 -13.69 4.77
N PHE A 39 11.24 -12.71 3.91
CA PHE A 39 12.22 -11.86 3.22
C PHE A 39 12.40 -10.50 3.87
N VAL A 40 11.32 -9.94 4.43
CA VAL A 40 11.29 -8.63 5.07
C VAL A 40 10.74 -8.75 6.49
N GLN A 41 11.49 -8.22 7.46
CA GLN A 41 11.12 -8.31 8.87
C GLN A 41 9.96 -7.38 9.22
N PRO A 42 9.10 -7.73 10.19
CA PRO A 42 7.95 -6.91 10.55
C PRO A 42 8.33 -5.72 11.42
N VAL A 43 7.37 -4.79 11.59
CA VAL A 43 7.57 -3.51 12.28
C VAL A 43 8.02 -3.64 13.73
N GLN A 44 7.69 -4.75 14.39
CA GLN A 44 8.03 -5.03 15.79
C GLN A 44 9.51 -5.36 16.00
N HIS A 45 10.23 -5.80 14.95
CA HIS A 45 11.64 -6.12 15.08
C HIS A 45 12.49 -4.84 15.25
N LEU A 46 13.31 -4.82 16.31
CA LEU A 46 14.22 -3.72 16.63
C LEU A 46 15.17 -3.41 15.46
N LEU A 47 15.72 -4.45 14.84
CA LEU A 47 16.48 -4.39 13.60
C LEU A 47 15.57 -4.84 12.45
N CYS A 48 15.08 -3.87 11.69
CA CYS A 48 14.30 -4.13 10.48
C CYS A 48 15.04 -3.51 9.28
N PRO A 49 16.09 -4.18 8.77
CA PRO A 49 16.89 -3.64 7.68
C PRO A 49 16.05 -3.53 6.41
N ALA A 50 16.17 -2.40 5.72
CA ALA A 50 15.52 -2.21 4.43
C ALA A 50 16.26 -3.00 3.35
N ARG A 51 15.55 -3.88 2.64
CA ARG A 51 16.09 -4.77 1.61
C ARG A 51 15.77 -4.22 0.23
N ARG A 52 16.70 -4.26 -0.72
CA ARG A 52 16.36 -3.89 -2.11
C ARG A 52 15.46 -4.98 -2.70
N LEU A 53 14.48 -4.60 -3.51
CA LEU A 53 13.61 -5.57 -4.19
C LEU A 53 14.45 -6.56 -5.02
N ARG A 54 15.49 -6.08 -5.70
CA ARG A 54 16.41 -6.91 -6.49
C ARG A 54 17.18 -7.96 -5.67
N ASP A 55 17.40 -7.70 -4.39
CA ASP A 55 18.11 -8.64 -3.50
C ASP A 55 17.15 -9.67 -2.89
N ILE A 56 15.84 -9.46 -3.05
CA ILE A 56 14.79 -10.37 -2.62
C ILE A 56 14.38 -11.28 -3.80
N MET A 57 14.34 -10.76 -5.02
CA MET A 57 13.84 -11.47 -6.21
C MET A 57 14.87 -12.45 -6.79
N SER A 58 14.78 -13.74 -6.40
CA SER A 58 15.42 -14.90 -7.03
C SER A 58 14.36 -15.81 -7.66
N PRO A 59 14.73 -16.79 -8.51
CA PRO A 59 13.77 -17.76 -9.05
C PRO A 59 13.00 -18.52 -7.97
N GLU A 60 13.64 -18.83 -6.84
CA GLU A 60 13.05 -19.55 -5.71
C GLU A 60 12.11 -18.66 -4.91
N SER A 61 12.53 -17.43 -4.58
CA SER A 61 11.69 -16.50 -3.82
C SER A 61 10.51 -15.99 -4.64
N ALA A 62 10.64 -15.85 -5.96
CA ALA A 62 9.55 -15.46 -6.86
C ALA A 62 8.34 -16.40 -6.74
N LYS A 63 8.57 -17.71 -6.53
CA LYS A 63 7.49 -18.68 -6.31
C LYS A 63 6.68 -18.38 -5.05
N VAL A 64 7.35 -17.92 -3.99
CA VAL A 64 6.71 -17.55 -2.72
C VAL A 64 6.03 -16.18 -2.84
N ILE A 65 6.75 -15.20 -3.39
CA ILE A 65 6.28 -13.81 -3.51
C ILE A 65 5.01 -13.73 -4.34
N LEU A 66 4.90 -14.53 -5.40
CA LEU A 66 3.76 -14.54 -6.32
C LEU A 66 2.68 -15.58 -5.96
N SER A 67 2.87 -16.38 -4.90
CA SER A 67 1.92 -17.45 -4.58
C SER A 67 0.57 -16.89 -4.14
N GLY A 68 -0.54 -17.42 -4.65
CA GLY A 68 -1.89 -17.05 -4.19
C GLY A 68 -2.38 -15.67 -4.61
N ILE A 69 -1.62 -14.94 -5.44
CA ILE A 69 -2.05 -13.67 -6.05
C ILE A 69 -3.05 -13.97 -7.17
N HIS A 70 -4.06 -13.09 -7.34
CA HIS A 70 -5.08 -13.22 -8.38
C HIS A 70 -4.51 -13.22 -9.81
N ASP A 71 -3.59 -12.30 -10.11
CA ASP A 71 -2.86 -12.24 -11.39
C ASP A 71 -1.33 -12.28 -11.15
N PRO A 72 -0.74 -13.48 -10.96
CA PRO A 72 0.68 -13.61 -10.66
C PRO A 72 1.57 -13.22 -11.85
N GLU A 73 1.07 -13.33 -13.08
CA GLU A 73 1.81 -12.98 -14.30
C GLU A 73 1.82 -11.45 -14.51
N GLY A 74 0.71 -10.76 -14.24
CA GLY A 74 0.68 -9.30 -14.16
C GLY A 74 1.62 -8.77 -13.09
N GLU A 75 1.57 -9.32 -11.88
CA GLU A 75 2.44 -8.91 -10.77
C GLU A 75 3.92 -9.16 -11.10
N ARG A 76 4.26 -10.31 -11.71
CA ARG A 76 5.62 -10.59 -12.19
C ARG A 76 6.10 -9.54 -13.18
N ARG A 77 5.28 -9.20 -14.19
CA ARG A 77 5.60 -8.17 -15.19
C ARG A 77 5.78 -6.78 -14.56
N LEU A 78 4.97 -6.44 -13.55
CA LEU A 78 5.11 -5.20 -12.81
C LEU A 78 6.44 -5.15 -12.03
N ILE A 79 6.78 -6.22 -11.30
CA ILE A 79 8.05 -6.32 -10.57
C ILE A 79 9.23 -6.19 -11.54
N GLU A 80 9.18 -6.87 -12.69
CA GLU A 80 10.24 -6.78 -13.69
C GLU A 80 10.39 -5.36 -14.26
N ALA A 81 9.30 -4.67 -14.53
CA ALA A 81 9.31 -3.28 -14.98
C ALA A 81 9.93 -2.36 -13.91
N VAL A 82 9.54 -2.52 -12.65
CA VAL A 82 10.08 -1.76 -11.51
C VAL A 82 11.57 -2.02 -11.33
N LEU A 83 12.02 -3.28 -11.43
CA LEU A 83 13.44 -3.64 -11.30
C LEU A 83 14.33 -3.05 -12.41
N LYS A 84 13.77 -2.83 -13.61
CA LYS A 84 14.49 -2.28 -14.77
C LYS A 84 14.44 -0.75 -14.84
N ASN A 85 13.55 -0.10 -14.07
CA ASN A 85 13.33 1.33 -14.17
C ASN A 85 14.21 2.14 -13.20
N PRO A 86 15.07 3.06 -13.70
CA PRO A 86 15.93 3.92 -12.87
C PRO A 86 15.19 4.75 -11.82
N ARG A 87 13.92 5.13 -12.08
CA ARG A 87 13.08 5.85 -11.13
C ARG A 87 12.94 5.08 -9.82
N TYR A 88 12.87 3.74 -9.87
CA TYR A 88 12.74 2.87 -8.70
C TYR A 88 14.05 2.23 -8.24
N GLU A 89 15.20 2.65 -8.78
CA GLU A 89 16.50 2.04 -8.46
C GLU A 89 16.81 2.05 -6.95
N SER A 90 16.41 3.13 -6.26
CA SER A 90 16.62 3.28 -4.81
C SER A 90 15.60 2.54 -3.95
N LEU A 91 14.63 1.84 -4.54
CA LEU A 91 13.52 1.20 -3.84
C LEU A 91 14.03 0.14 -2.87
N ARG A 92 13.68 0.33 -1.59
CA ARG A 92 13.89 -0.68 -0.55
C ARG A 92 12.59 -0.95 0.18
N ILE A 93 12.43 -2.20 0.63
CA ILE A 93 11.27 -2.70 1.33
C ILE A 93 11.66 -2.96 2.79
N SER A 94 10.79 -2.56 3.71
CA SER A 94 10.99 -2.72 5.15
C SER A 94 9.62 -2.91 5.83
N ARG A 95 9.64 -3.46 7.04
CA ARG A 95 8.49 -3.51 7.96
C ARG A 95 7.26 -4.20 7.39
N TYR A 96 7.42 -5.28 6.65
CA TYR A 96 6.28 -6.02 6.10
C TYR A 96 5.50 -6.74 7.20
N VAL A 97 4.18 -6.57 7.24
CA VAL A 97 3.28 -7.28 8.15
C VAL A 97 2.10 -7.79 7.33
N SER A 98 1.81 -9.09 7.42
CA SER A 98 0.61 -9.71 6.87
C SER A 98 -0.08 -10.51 7.97
N LYS A 99 -1.37 -10.26 8.19
CA LYS A 99 -2.19 -10.89 9.23
C LYS A 99 -3.52 -11.33 8.64
N LEU A 100 -3.87 -12.58 8.91
CA LEU A 100 -5.17 -13.17 8.64
C LEU A 100 -5.65 -13.87 9.92
N ASP A 101 -6.78 -13.44 10.46
CA ASP A 101 -7.37 -13.98 11.69
C ASP A 101 -8.88 -14.14 11.47
N SER A 102 -9.31 -15.39 11.32
CA SER A 102 -10.69 -15.74 11.00
C SER A 102 -11.66 -15.43 12.15
N GLU A 103 -11.21 -15.57 13.40
CA GLU A 103 -12.05 -15.34 14.59
C GLU A 103 -12.32 -13.86 14.79
N LYS A 104 -11.29 -13.03 14.55
CA LYS A 104 -11.41 -11.56 14.62
C LYS A 104 -11.91 -10.92 13.33
N GLU A 105 -12.19 -11.73 12.30
CA GLU A 105 -12.58 -11.26 10.96
C GLU A 105 -11.61 -10.21 10.42
N LEU A 106 -10.32 -10.46 10.57
CA LEU A 106 -9.26 -9.52 10.29
C LEU A 106 -8.42 -9.98 9.10
N GLN A 107 -8.30 -9.12 8.10
CA GLN A 107 -7.34 -9.24 7.02
C GLN A 107 -6.58 -7.91 6.86
N PHE A 108 -5.30 -7.90 7.23
CA PHE A 108 -4.44 -6.73 7.20
C PHE A 108 -3.08 -7.03 6.61
N CYS A 109 -2.63 -6.19 5.66
CA CYS A 109 -1.25 -6.18 5.22
C CYS A 109 -0.74 -4.75 5.08
N GLY A 110 0.46 -4.50 5.62
CA GLY A 110 1.14 -3.21 5.61
C GLY A 110 2.61 -3.37 5.23
N VAL A 111 3.08 -2.53 4.32
CA VAL A 111 4.46 -2.55 3.79
C VAL A 111 5.02 -1.13 3.78
N THR A 112 6.29 -0.97 4.13
CA THR A 112 6.97 0.33 4.05
C THR A 112 8.02 0.28 2.96
N TYR A 113 7.87 1.16 1.98
CA TYR A 113 8.86 1.39 0.93
C TYR A 113 9.69 2.63 1.26
N LEU A 114 10.99 2.55 1.05
CA LEU A 114 11.93 3.66 1.17
C LEU A 114 12.39 4.03 -0.23
N LEU A 115 12.23 5.29 -0.61
CA LEU A 115 12.48 5.75 -1.97
C LEU A 115 12.80 7.24 -1.97
N GLY A 116 13.84 7.67 -2.72
CA GLY A 116 14.10 9.09 -2.97
C GLY A 116 14.21 10.00 -1.72
N GLY A 117 14.61 9.45 -0.57
CA GLY A 117 14.72 10.20 0.70
C GLY A 117 13.42 10.37 1.50
N PHE A 118 12.35 9.64 1.14
CA PHE A 118 11.09 9.59 1.87
C PHE A 118 10.66 8.14 2.11
N ILE A 119 9.61 7.97 2.92
CA ILE A 119 8.92 6.68 3.06
C ILE A 119 7.53 6.72 2.43
N TYR A 120 7.13 5.60 1.84
CA TYR A 120 5.78 5.33 1.37
C TYR A 120 5.21 4.15 2.17
N VAL A 121 4.20 4.43 2.99
CA VAL A 121 3.49 3.44 3.81
C VAL A 121 2.29 2.94 3.02
N ALA A 122 2.34 1.68 2.63
CA ALA A 122 1.37 1.07 1.74
C ALA A 122 0.53 0.03 2.47
N PHE A 123 -0.76 0.02 2.20
CA PHE A 123 -1.68 -1.00 2.72
C PHE A 123 -2.28 -1.80 1.56
N ARG A 124 -2.30 -3.12 1.71
CA ARG A 124 -2.90 -4.03 0.72
C ARG A 124 -4.42 -3.92 0.75
N GLY A 125 -5.02 -4.06 -0.43
CA GLY A 125 -6.44 -4.30 -0.56
C GLY A 125 -6.87 -5.69 -0.10
N THR A 126 -8.11 -6.04 -0.42
CA THR A 126 -8.68 -7.35 -0.13
C THR A 126 -8.10 -8.39 -1.08
N ASP A 127 -7.69 -9.52 -0.52
CA ASP A 127 -7.32 -10.70 -1.30
C ASP A 127 -8.57 -11.57 -1.54
N SER A 128 -8.42 -12.75 -2.14
CA SER A 128 -9.54 -13.65 -2.45
C SER A 128 -10.15 -14.34 -1.22
N THR A 129 -9.71 -14.02 0.01
CA THR A 129 -10.22 -14.68 1.21
C THR A 129 -11.62 -14.24 1.60
N VAL A 130 -12.45 -15.19 2.02
CA VAL A 130 -13.80 -14.91 2.55
C VAL A 130 -13.73 -13.98 3.77
N VAL A 131 -12.67 -14.08 4.57
CA VAL A 131 -12.42 -13.20 5.72
C VAL A 131 -12.23 -11.75 5.28
N GLY A 132 -11.43 -11.51 4.23
CA GLY A 132 -11.24 -10.18 3.66
C GLY A 132 -12.55 -9.56 3.17
N TRP A 133 -13.34 -10.32 2.39
CA TRP A 133 -14.66 -9.88 1.93
C TRP A 133 -15.65 -9.61 3.08
N LYS A 134 -15.59 -10.41 4.15
CA LYS A 134 -16.43 -10.21 5.34
C LYS A 134 -16.08 -8.91 6.06
N GLU A 135 -14.79 -8.62 6.26
CA GLU A 135 -14.37 -7.36 6.90
C GLU A 135 -14.72 -6.14 6.04
N ASP A 136 -14.65 -6.25 4.71
CA ASP A 136 -15.10 -5.18 3.79
C ASP A 136 -16.60 -4.91 3.92
N PHE A 137 -17.41 -5.97 4.06
CA PHE A 137 -18.83 -5.82 4.36
C PHE A 137 -19.03 -5.16 5.73
N ASN A 138 -18.23 -5.52 6.74
CA ASN A 138 -18.26 -4.92 8.07
C ASN A 138 -17.96 -3.41 8.05
N MET A 139 -17.11 -2.93 7.14
CA MET A 139 -16.85 -1.49 6.97
C MET A 139 -18.12 -0.70 6.61
N SER A 140 -19.14 -1.36 6.06
CA SER A 140 -20.43 -0.74 5.75
C SER A 140 -21.32 -0.54 6.98
N PHE A 141 -21.00 -1.11 8.15
CA PHE A 141 -21.82 -0.96 9.37
C PHE A 141 -21.07 -0.78 10.70
N MET A 142 -19.79 -1.11 10.79
CA MET A 142 -18.96 -0.84 11.95
C MET A 142 -18.41 0.59 11.93
N SER A 143 -18.22 1.19 13.10
CA SER A 143 -17.59 2.50 13.25
C SER A 143 -16.10 2.45 12.87
N THR A 144 -15.40 1.39 13.30
CA THR A 144 -14.00 1.10 13.00
C THR A 144 -13.83 -0.41 12.87
N VAL A 145 -13.22 -0.88 11.77
CA VAL A 145 -12.86 -2.30 11.62
C VAL A 145 -11.45 -2.60 12.15
N PRO A 146 -11.14 -3.84 12.57
CA PRO A 146 -9.81 -4.19 13.10
C PRO A 146 -8.64 -3.77 12.20
N ALA A 147 -8.74 -3.93 10.88
CA ALA A 147 -7.71 -3.52 9.94
C ALA A 147 -7.41 -2.00 9.97
N GLN A 148 -8.42 -1.17 10.21
CA GLN A 148 -8.26 0.29 10.29
C GLN A 148 -7.45 0.70 11.53
N ALA A 149 -7.73 0.08 12.68
CA ALA A 149 -6.95 0.31 13.90
C ALA A 149 -5.48 -0.11 13.71
N LEU A 150 -5.25 -1.30 13.14
CA LEU A 150 -3.89 -1.78 12.83
C LEU A 150 -3.15 -0.89 11.82
N ALA A 151 -3.85 -0.30 10.85
CA ALA A 151 -3.24 0.63 9.89
C ALA A 151 -2.71 1.89 10.59
N ALA A 152 -3.47 2.46 11.53
CA ALA A 152 -3.03 3.62 12.31
C ALA A 152 -1.82 3.26 13.21
N GLU A 153 -1.87 2.12 13.89
CA GLU A 153 -0.75 1.61 14.70
C GLU A 153 0.52 1.39 13.86
N TYR A 154 0.36 0.76 12.70
CA TYR A 154 1.44 0.50 11.75
C TYR A 154 2.11 1.79 11.29
N LEU A 155 1.31 2.78 10.85
CA LEU A 155 1.80 4.08 10.40
C LEU A 155 2.58 4.79 11.51
N ASN A 156 2.04 4.83 12.73
CA ASN A 156 2.71 5.42 13.89
C ASN A 156 4.03 4.69 14.22
N ALA A 157 4.02 3.36 14.24
CA ALA A 157 5.21 2.57 14.55
C ALA A 157 6.32 2.74 13.50
N THR A 158 5.95 2.79 12.22
CA THR A 158 6.88 3.07 11.13
C THR A 158 7.42 4.50 11.21
N ALA A 159 6.56 5.50 11.42
CA ALA A 159 6.96 6.91 11.45
C ALA A 159 7.92 7.24 12.60
N ARG A 160 7.88 6.51 13.72
CA ARG A 160 8.85 6.65 14.82
C ARG A 160 10.28 6.24 14.44
N ARG A 161 10.43 5.43 13.39
CA ARG A 161 11.72 4.82 12.99
C ARG A 161 12.39 5.52 11.81
N PHE A 162 11.67 6.43 11.16
CA PHE A 162 12.16 7.20 10.03
C PHE A 162 11.95 8.68 10.28
N SER A 163 12.90 9.51 9.88
CA SER A 163 12.72 10.96 9.75
C SER A 163 12.27 11.32 8.33
N GLY A 164 11.83 12.56 8.11
CA GLY A 164 11.49 13.05 6.76
C GLY A 164 10.03 12.83 6.33
N LYS A 165 9.81 12.99 5.02
CA LYS A 165 8.49 13.00 4.38
C LYS A 165 7.84 11.62 4.41
N ILE A 166 6.53 11.60 4.65
CA ILE A 166 5.71 10.39 4.64
C ILE A 166 4.67 10.52 3.55
N TYR A 167 4.57 9.49 2.73
CA TYR A 167 3.44 9.27 1.85
C TYR A 167 2.71 8.02 2.32
N VAL A 168 1.39 8.00 2.17
CA VAL A 168 0.56 6.86 2.58
C VAL A 168 -0.34 6.49 1.41
N GLY A 169 -0.53 5.22 1.12
CA GLY A 169 -1.49 4.85 0.09
C GLY A 169 -1.88 3.38 0.04
N GLY A 170 -2.82 3.07 -0.85
CA GLY A 170 -3.33 1.72 -1.04
C GLY A 170 -4.38 1.67 -2.14
N HIS A 171 -4.61 0.46 -2.63
CA HIS A 171 -5.66 0.14 -3.59
C HIS A 171 -6.83 -0.58 -2.90
N SER A 172 -8.06 -0.37 -3.38
CA SER A 172 -9.28 -0.98 -2.85
C SER A 172 -9.39 -0.74 -1.33
N LYS A 173 -9.61 -1.78 -0.51
CA LYS A 173 -9.59 -1.68 0.97
C LYS A 173 -8.36 -0.93 1.49
N GLY A 174 -7.19 -1.12 0.88
CA GLY A 174 -5.94 -0.45 1.23
C GLY A 174 -6.03 1.07 1.11
N GLY A 175 -6.79 1.59 0.14
CA GLY A 175 -7.04 3.03 -0.01
C GLY A 175 -7.85 3.61 1.15
N ASN A 176 -8.81 2.84 1.67
CA ASN A 176 -9.52 3.20 2.90
C ASN A 176 -8.58 3.19 4.11
N LEU A 177 -7.79 2.13 4.29
CA LEU A 177 -6.81 2.03 5.37
C LEU A 177 -5.79 3.17 5.34
N ALA A 178 -5.37 3.61 4.15
CA ALA A 178 -4.48 4.75 3.97
C ALA A 178 -5.08 6.06 4.49
N ILE A 179 -6.34 6.35 4.15
CA ILE A 179 -7.03 7.55 4.66
C ILE A 179 -7.26 7.43 6.16
N PHE A 180 -7.77 6.30 6.64
CA PHE A 180 -8.05 6.09 8.06
C PHE A 180 -6.79 6.29 8.91
N SER A 181 -5.70 5.61 8.56
CA SER A 181 -4.44 5.70 9.28
C SER A 181 -3.88 7.13 9.29
N ALA A 182 -3.95 7.85 8.17
CA ALA A 182 -3.48 9.23 8.11
C ALA A 182 -4.31 10.19 8.98
N VAL A 183 -5.61 9.95 9.11
CA VAL A 183 -6.50 10.74 9.98
C VAL A 183 -6.24 10.41 11.45
N MET A 184 -6.07 9.13 11.78
CA MET A 184 -6.04 8.63 13.16
C MET A 184 -4.62 8.49 13.75
N CYS A 185 -3.55 8.65 12.95
CA CYS A 185 -2.16 8.65 13.43
C CYS A 185 -1.85 9.84 14.34
N ASP A 186 -0.72 9.81 15.05
CA ASP A 186 -0.32 10.87 15.99
C ASP A 186 -0.10 12.21 15.28
N ASP A 187 -0.33 13.33 15.97
CA ASP A 187 -0.23 14.68 15.36
C ASP A 187 1.16 14.97 14.77
N LYS A 188 2.22 14.49 15.41
CA LYS A 188 3.61 14.62 14.91
C LYS A 188 3.81 13.83 13.61
N VAL A 189 3.14 12.70 13.46
CA VAL A 189 3.17 11.88 12.25
C VAL A 189 2.34 12.55 11.16
N GLN A 190 1.12 12.97 11.46
CA GLN A 190 0.21 13.64 10.51
C GLN A 190 0.83 14.90 9.89
N LYS A 191 1.60 15.68 10.66
CA LYS A 191 2.36 16.85 10.15
C LYS A 191 3.40 16.50 9.10
N ARG A 192 3.93 15.28 9.10
CA ARG A 192 4.94 14.79 8.14
C ARG A 192 4.33 14.16 6.89
N ILE A 193 3.03 13.91 6.89
CA ILE A 193 2.32 13.33 5.73
C ILE A 193 2.20 14.40 4.65
N VAL A 194 2.80 14.11 3.49
CA VAL A 194 2.78 14.97 2.31
C VAL A 194 1.53 14.72 1.49
N ASN A 195 1.26 13.46 1.14
CA ASN A 195 0.04 13.03 0.46
C ASN A 195 -0.46 11.68 0.97
N VAL A 196 -1.77 11.50 0.86
CA VAL A 196 -2.46 10.24 1.09
C VAL A 196 -3.15 9.83 -0.20
N PHE A 197 -2.89 8.63 -0.70
CA PHE A 197 -3.45 8.15 -1.96
C PHE A 197 -4.46 7.03 -1.70
N SER A 198 -5.63 7.14 -2.30
CA SER A 198 -6.67 6.12 -2.24
C SER A 198 -7.08 5.78 -3.66
N HIS A 199 -6.60 4.64 -4.15
CA HIS A 199 -6.94 4.12 -5.48
C HIS A 199 -8.12 3.18 -5.37
N ASP A 200 -9.25 3.59 -5.93
CA ASP A 200 -10.52 2.84 -5.89
C ASP A 200 -10.95 2.37 -4.49
N GLY A 201 -10.57 3.15 -3.47
CA GLY A 201 -10.85 2.82 -2.07
C GLY A 201 -12.27 3.22 -1.64
N PRO A 202 -12.97 2.37 -0.87
CA PRO A 202 -14.31 2.69 -0.38
C PRO A 202 -14.28 3.89 0.56
N GLY A 203 -15.40 4.62 0.60
CA GLY A 203 -15.60 5.76 1.49
C GLY A 203 -15.73 5.39 2.97
N PHE A 204 -16.09 6.37 3.79
CA PHE A 204 -16.31 6.20 5.21
C PHE A 204 -17.76 6.51 5.55
N ARG A 205 -18.32 5.82 6.55
CA ARG A 205 -19.61 6.22 7.13
C ARG A 205 -19.49 7.59 7.79
N ALA A 206 -20.62 8.27 7.90
CA ALA A 206 -20.69 9.51 8.68
C ALA A 206 -20.19 9.24 10.11
N ASN A 207 -19.39 10.17 10.65
CA ASN A 207 -18.81 10.11 11.99
C ASN A 207 -17.75 9.01 12.26
N THR A 208 -17.35 8.19 11.26
CA THR A 208 -16.20 7.28 11.43
C THR A 208 -14.90 8.05 11.64
N LEU A 209 -14.71 9.15 10.93
CA LEU A 209 -13.51 9.97 11.01
C LEU A 209 -13.73 11.16 11.91
N ASP A 210 -12.74 11.45 12.76
CA ASP A 210 -12.70 12.70 13.50
C ASP A 210 -12.67 13.90 12.52
N LYS A 211 -13.63 14.81 12.67
CA LYS A 211 -13.83 15.91 11.71
C LYS A 211 -12.66 16.89 11.69
N ALA A 212 -12.06 17.18 12.84
CA ALA A 212 -10.96 18.12 12.95
C ALA A 212 -9.68 17.53 12.32
N ARG A 213 -9.36 16.28 12.67
CA ARG A 213 -8.22 15.54 12.13
C ARG A 213 -8.38 15.29 10.63
N PHE A 214 -9.58 14.94 10.17
CA PHE A 214 -9.86 14.80 8.74
C PHE A 214 -9.69 16.13 8.01
N GLY A 215 -10.20 17.24 8.57
CA GLY A 215 -10.00 18.59 8.03
C GLY A 215 -8.53 18.94 7.82
N ALA A 216 -7.65 18.55 8.77
CA ALA A 216 -6.22 18.83 8.73
C ALA A 216 -5.47 18.11 7.59
N ILE A 217 -5.98 16.98 7.11
CA ILE A 217 -5.34 16.16 6.07
C ILE A 217 -6.09 16.15 4.73
N LYS A 218 -7.36 16.59 4.69
CA LYS A 218 -8.24 16.49 3.52
C LYS A 218 -7.62 17.02 2.22
N SER A 219 -6.92 18.16 2.27
CA SER A 219 -6.27 18.77 1.09
C SER A 219 -5.09 17.97 0.53
N ARG A 220 -4.55 17.03 1.32
CA ARG A 220 -3.43 16.15 0.95
C ARG A 220 -3.91 14.78 0.43
N ILE A 221 -5.22 14.50 0.50
CA ILE A 221 -5.81 13.25 0.00
C ILE A 221 -6.00 13.34 -1.52
N LYS A 222 -5.49 12.34 -2.22
CA LYS A 222 -5.61 12.12 -3.67
C LYS A 222 -6.41 10.85 -3.90
N LYS A 223 -7.56 10.99 -4.55
CA LYS A 223 -8.42 9.85 -4.90
C LYS A 223 -8.38 9.62 -6.40
N THR A 224 -8.11 8.38 -6.80
CA THR A 224 -8.16 7.96 -8.19
C THR A 224 -9.23 6.88 -8.30
N GLY A 225 -10.24 7.08 -9.13
CA GLY A 225 -11.18 6.02 -9.50
C GLY A 225 -10.61 5.24 -10.67
N LEU A 226 -10.43 3.93 -10.52
CA LEU A 226 -10.12 3.08 -11.65
C LEU A 226 -11.45 2.75 -12.34
N ILE A 227 -11.66 3.24 -13.57
CA ILE A 227 -12.77 2.73 -14.37
C ILE A 227 -12.49 1.23 -14.59
N PRO A 228 -13.44 0.32 -14.29
CA PRO A 228 -13.21 -1.11 -14.42
C PRO A 228 -13.09 -1.48 -15.90
N VAL A 229 -11.86 -1.54 -16.41
CA VAL A 229 -11.57 -2.05 -17.77
C VAL A 229 -10.96 -3.46 -17.71
N PHE A 230 -10.75 -4.03 -16.51
CA PHE A 230 -10.06 -5.32 -16.33
C PHE A 230 -10.96 -6.56 -16.25
N PHE A 231 -12.26 -6.46 -16.51
CA PHE A 231 -13.14 -7.63 -16.66
C PHE A 231 -13.92 -7.59 -17.99
N LYS A 232 -13.21 -7.67 -19.12
CA LYS A 232 -13.82 -8.31 -20.29
C LYS A 232 -13.70 -9.82 -20.09
N ILE A 233 -14.76 -10.41 -19.54
CA ILE A 233 -15.04 -11.82 -19.75
C ILE A 233 -15.25 -11.95 -21.26
N GLU A 234 -14.29 -12.55 -21.97
CA GLU A 234 -14.56 -13.09 -23.30
C GLU A 234 -15.68 -14.11 -23.12
N LYS A 235 -16.89 -13.74 -23.54
CA LYS A 235 -17.97 -14.71 -23.71
C LYS A 235 -17.52 -15.63 -24.84
N ALA A 236 -17.48 -16.93 -24.53
CA ALA A 236 -17.53 -18.00 -25.53
C ALA A 236 -18.73 -17.83 -26.46
#